data_AF-A0A378JSY2-F1
#
_entry.id   AF-A0A378JSY2-F1
#
_cell.length_a   1.000
_cell.length_b   1.000
_cell.length_c   1.000
_cell.angle_alpha   90.00
_cell.angle_beta   90.00
_cell.angle_gamma   90.00
#
_symmetry.space_group_name_H-M   'P 1'
#
loop_
_entity.id
_entity.type
_entity.pdbx_description
1 polymer ?
#
loop_
_entity_poly.entity_id
_entity_poly.type
_entity_poly.pdbx_seq_one_letter_code
_entity_poly.pdbx_strand_id
1 'polypeptide(L)'
;MTQFEKEFVLACLDFFTQILSNDEVLQQAIVDFAGTQVGDCRYLSNASISDSGLWDDADKLKFSAAFFEATARANYLYVTEPGLSIQATQAQHLWEQRFKPLLASNTEAKNRIQSIIQNCNNIKTEVRQEEPSDALQHSSQDNRYTFFTALAALGVATAVGAAIVFKP
;
A
#
# COMPACT_ATOMS: atom_id res chain seq x y z
N MET A 1 5.65 4.80 8.85
CA MET A 1 4.22 4.46 9.04
C MET A 1 4.11 3.23 9.94
N THR A 2 2.98 2.95 10.58
CA THR A 2 2.74 1.67 11.29
C THR A 2 2.51 0.52 10.31
N GLN A 3 2.55 -0.73 10.78
CA GLN A 3 2.28 -1.90 9.93
C GLN A 3 0.84 -1.87 9.41
N PHE A 4 -0.11 -1.46 10.25
CA PHE A 4 -1.51 -1.30 9.83
C PHE A 4 -1.64 -0.24 8.74
N GLU A 5 -1.04 0.94 8.92
CA GLU A 5 -1.04 2.01 7.92
C GLU A 5 -0.42 1.54 6.60
N LYS A 6 0.69 0.79 6.67
CA LYS A 6 1.36 0.21 5.51
C LYS A 6 0.46 -0.73 4.73
N GLU A 7 -0.17 -1.67 5.41
CA GLU A 7 -1.08 -2.64 4.80
C GLU A 7 -2.30 -1.95 4.18
N PHE A 8 -2.90 -1.00 4.91
CA PHE A 8 -4.03 -0.21 4.42
C PHE A 8 -3.69 0.57 3.15
N VAL A 9 -2.54 1.25 3.13
CA VAL A 9 -2.07 2.01 1.96
C VAL A 9 -1.78 1.08 0.78
N LEU A 10 -1.16 -0.08 1.01
CA LEU A 10 -0.92 -1.06 -0.04
C LEU A 10 -2.22 -1.59 -0.65
N ALA A 11 -3.24 -1.87 0.18
CA ALA A 11 -4.55 -2.26 -0.31
C ALA A 11 -5.22 -1.15 -1.13
N CYS A 12 -5.13 0.10 -0.67
CA CYS A 12 -5.62 1.26 -1.44
C CYS A 12 -4.94 1.34 -2.81
N LEU A 13 -3.61 1.23 -2.88
CA LEU A 13 -2.85 1.27 -4.13
C LEU A 13 -3.24 0.12 -5.08
N ASP A 14 -3.46 -1.08 -4.54
CA ASP A 14 -3.88 -2.25 -5.30
C ASP A 14 -5.27 -2.07 -5.91
N PHE A 15 -6.26 -1.68 -5.10
CA PHE A 15 -7.61 -1.41 -5.59
C PHE A 15 -7.62 -0.24 -6.58
N PHE A 16 -6.88 0.83 -6.29
CA PHE A 16 -6.80 2.00 -7.15
C PHE A 16 -6.26 1.66 -8.54
N THR A 17 -5.16 0.89 -8.60
CA THR A 17 -4.60 0.41 -9.87
C THR A 17 -5.58 -0.51 -10.60
N GLN A 18 -6.22 -1.43 -9.88
CA GLN A 18 -7.20 -2.36 -10.46
C GLN A 18 -8.38 -1.60 -11.09
N ILE A 19 -8.91 -0.60 -10.40
CA ILE A 19 -10.04 0.21 -10.88
C ILE A 19 -9.62 0.99 -12.13
N LEU A 20 -8.47 1.70 -12.09
CA LEU A 20 -8.01 2.48 -13.24
C LEU A 20 -7.62 1.65 -14.46
N SER A 21 -7.25 0.39 -14.26
CA SER A 21 -6.82 -0.51 -15.34
C SER A 21 -7.96 -1.30 -15.99
N ASN A 22 -9.18 -1.23 -15.44
CA ASN A 22 -10.35 -1.93 -15.95
C ASN A 22 -11.49 -0.93 -16.21
N ASP A 23 -11.81 -0.71 -17.48
CA ASP A 23 -12.80 0.28 -17.90
C ASP A 23 -14.19 0.01 -17.30
N GLU A 24 -14.63 -1.24 -17.22
CA GLU A 24 -15.94 -1.59 -16.65
C GLU A 24 -16.00 -1.24 -15.16
N VAL A 25 -14.95 -1.59 -14.41
CA VAL A 25 -14.84 -1.29 -12.97
C VAL A 25 -14.75 0.22 -12.74
N LEU A 26 -14.00 0.93 -13.59
CA LEU A 26 -13.87 2.38 -13.54
C LEU A 26 -15.21 3.08 -13.81
N GLN A 27 -15.95 2.65 -14.83
CA GLN A 27 -17.27 3.22 -15.12
C GLN A 27 -18.24 2.98 -13.97
N GLN A 28 -18.24 1.79 -13.37
CA GLN A 28 -19.06 1.50 -12.21
C GLN A 28 -18.69 2.42 -11.02
N ALA A 29 -17.40 2.57 -10.73
CA ALA A 29 -16.94 3.47 -9.68
C ALA A 29 -17.36 4.93 -9.93
N ILE A 30 -17.34 5.39 -11.19
CA ILE A 30 -17.81 6.74 -11.56
C ILE A 30 -19.32 6.88 -11.33
N VAL A 31 -20.11 5.87 -11.69
CA VAL A 31 -21.57 5.87 -11.47
C VAL A 31 -21.89 5.91 -9.98
N ASP A 32 -21.21 5.09 -9.18
CA ASP A 32 -21.43 5.03 -7.73
C ASP A 32 -20.99 6.34 -7.04
N PHE A 33 -19.91 6.95 -7.54
CA PHE A 33 -19.37 8.21 -7.04
C PHE A 33 -20.24 9.43 -7.41
N ALA A 34 -20.70 9.54 -8.65
CA ALA A 34 -21.51 10.67 -9.11
C ALA A 34 -23.01 10.50 -8.79
N GLY A 35 -23.45 9.27 -8.51
CA GLY A 35 -24.86 8.90 -8.44
C GLY A 35 -25.58 9.03 -9.80
N THR A 36 -26.91 8.98 -9.79
CA THR A 36 -27.73 9.10 -11.02
C THR A 36 -27.71 10.48 -11.67
N GLN A 37 -27.05 11.47 -11.05
CA GLN A 37 -26.91 12.83 -11.58
C GLN A 37 -25.44 13.12 -11.88
N VAL A 38 -24.99 12.65 -13.05
CA VAL A 38 -23.62 12.85 -13.58
C VAL A 38 -23.22 14.34 -13.68
N GLY A 39 -24.18 15.27 -13.64
CA GLY A 39 -23.95 16.71 -13.64
C GLY A 39 -23.80 17.37 -12.25
N ASP A 40 -24.07 16.65 -11.16
CA ASP A 40 -23.97 17.15 -9.80
C ASP A 40 -22.84 16.41 -9.09
N CYS A 41 -21.59 16.74 -9.45
CA CYS A 41 -20.40 16.16 -8.85
C CYS A 41 -20.28 16.61 -7.39
N ARG A 42 -21.07 15.99 -6.50
CA ARG A 42 -21.08 16.22 -5.04
C ARG A 42 -19.71 16.04 -4.37
N TYR A 43 -18.74 15.46 -5.07
CA TYR A 43 -17.42 15.09 -4.58
C TYR A 43 -16.26 15.82 -5.28
N LEU A 44 -16.47 17.07 -5.71
CA LEU A 44 -15.40 17.95 -6.21
C LEU A 44 -14.45 18.43 -5.09
N SER A 45 -13.79 17.51 -4.37
CA SER A 45 -12.57 17.87 -3.62
C SER A 45 -11.35 17.81 -4.56
N ASN A 46 -11.42 18.58 -5.64
CA ASN A 46 -10.32 18.78 -6.59
C ASN A 46 -9.16 19.58 -5.98
N ALA A 47 -9.37 20.17 -4.80
CA ALA A 47 -8.37 20.97 -4.09
C ALA A 47 -7.09 20.20 -3.73
N SER A 48 -7.14 18.87 -3.72
CA SER A 48 -6.01 17.98 -3.40
C SER A 48 -5.36 17.33 -4.63
N ILE A 49 -5.86 17.62 -5.84
CA ILE A 49 -5.22 17.17 -7.09
C ILE A 49 -4.17 18.22 -7.47
N SER A 50 -2.90 17.84 -7.48
CA SER A 50 -1.80 18.70 -7.92
C SER A 50 -2.05 19.22 -9.34
N ASP A 51 -1.90 20.53 -9.51
CA ASP A 51 -2.14 21.22 -10.78
C ASP A 51 -3.51 20.93 -11.40
N SER A 52 -4.55 20.79 -10.57
CA SER A 52 -5.91 20.46 -11.02
C SER A 52 -6.46 21.37 -12.12
N GLY A 53 -6.00 22.62 -12.23
CA GLY A 53 -6.35 23.53 -13.33
C GLY A 53 -5.87 23.06 -14.72
N LEU A 54 -4.84 22.22 -14.79
CA LEU A 54 -4.33 21.62 -16.01
C LEU A 54 -5.03 20.30 -16.37
N TRP A 55 -5.92 19.82 -15.51
CA TRP A 55 -6.64 18.57 -15.71
C TRP A 55 -7.96 18.83 -16.41
N ASP A 56 -8.32 17.94 -17.35
CA ASP A 56 -9.68 17.92 -17.86
C ASP A 56 -10.62 17.30 -16.82
N ASP A 57 -11.91 17.58 -16.95
CA ASP A 57 -12.88 17.16 -15.94
C ASP A 57 -13.12 15.64 -15.96
N ALA A 58 -12.89 14.98 -17.10
CA ALA A 58 -13.01 13.54 -17.22
C ALA A 58 -11.93 12.81 -16.43
N ASP A 59 -10.67 13.24 -16.52
CA ASP A 59 -9.55 12.72 -15.76
C ASP A 59 -9.70 12.98 -14.26
N LYS A 60 -10.15 14.19 -13.87
CA LYS A 60 -10.47 14.49 -12.46
C LYS A 60 -11.53 13.57 -11.91
N LEU A 61 -12.58 13.31 -12.70
CA LEU A 61 -13.68 12.42 -12.32
C LEU A 61 -13.18 10.99 -12.16
N LYS A 62 -12.44 10.46 -13.15
CA LYS A 62 -11.85 9.11 -13.08
C LYS A 62 -10.95 8.94 -11.87
N PHE A 63 -10.03 9.89 -11.65
CA PHE A 63 -9.13 9.87 -10.50
C PHE A 63 -9.90 9.91 -9.18
N SER A 64 -10.85 10.84 -9.03
CA SER A 64 -11.59 11.02 -7.78
C SER A 64 -12.49 9.81 -7.47
N ALA A 65 -13.19 9.28 -8.49
CA ALA A 65 -14.03 8.10 -8.35
C ALA A 65 -13.20 6.87 -7.97
N ALA A 66 -12.10 6.61 -8.69
CA ALA A 66 -11.23 5.48 -8.38
C ALA A 66 -10.60 5.61 -6.99
N PHE A 67 -10.20 6.82 -6.59
CA PHE A 67 -9.60 7.07 -5.28
C PHE A 67 -10.61 6.80 -4.16
N PHE A 68 -11.82 7.33 -4.30
CA PHE A 68 -12.91 7.11 -3.34
C PHE A 68 -13.25 5.63 -3.20
N GLU A 69 -13.45 4.94 -4.32
CA GLU A 69 -13.79 3.53 -4.34
C GLU A 69 -12.67 2.65 -3.77
N ALA A 70 -11.41 2.95 -4.08
CA ALA A 70 -10.26 2.25 -3.49
C ALA A 70 -10.21 2.40 -1.97
N THR A 71 -10.45 3.61 -1.46
CA THR A 71 -10.55 3.87 -0.01
C THR A 71 -11.74 3.13 0.61
N ALA A 72 -12.90 3.11 -0.04
CA ALA A 72 -14.07 2.39 0.44
C ALA A 72 -13.80 0.88 0.55
N ARG A 73 -13.16 0.28 -0.46
CA ARG A 73 -12.78 -1.14 -0.44
C ARG A 73 -11.76 -1.47 0.65
N ALA A 74 -10.75 -0.62 0.83
CA ALA A 74 -9.78 -0.79 1.93
C ALA A 74 -10.44 -0.67 3.30
N ASN A 75 -11.32 0.32 3.49
CA ASN A 75 -12.09 0.46 4.73
C ASN A 75 -12.97 -0.77 4.99
N TYR A 76 -13.65 -1.31 3.97
CA TYR A 76 -14.42 -2.54 4.11
C TYR A 76 -13.55 -3.74 4.52
N LEU A 77 -12.31 -3.81 4.04
CA LEU A 77 -11.38 -4.90 4.35
C LEU A 77 -10.81 -4.81 5.78
N TYR A 78 -10.50 -3.61 6.27
CA TYR A 78 -9.77 -3.42 7.54
C TYR A 78 -10.63 -2.93 8.71
N VAL A 79 -11.82 -2.38 8.46
CA VAL A 79 -12.77 -1.95 9.51
C VAL A 79 -13.78 -3.07 9.77
N THR A 80 -13.28 -4.26 10.12
CA THR A 80 -14.12 -5.42 10.45
C THR A 80 -14.58 -5.41 11.90
N GLU A 81 -13.82 -4.76 12.79
CA GLU A 81 -14.09 -4.65 14.21
C GLU A 81 -14.04 -3.19 14.69
N PRO A 82 -14.88 -2.79 15.66
CA PRO A 82 -14.89 -1.42 16.17
C PRO A 82 -13.53 -0.92 16.68
N GLY A 83 -12.69 -1.82 17.22
CA GLY A 83 -11.36 -1.51 17.75
C GLY A 83 -10.36 -1.03 16.70
N LEU A 84 -10.58 -1.35 15.41
CA LEU A 84 -9.68 -0.96 14.31
C LEU A 84 -10.07 0.39 13.68
N SER A 85 -11.23 0.95 14.04
CA SER A 85 -11.75 2.21 13.46
C SER A 85 -10.80 3.40 13.59
N ILE A 86 -10.11 3.53 14.74
CA ILE A 86 -9.14 4.61 14.98
C ILE A 86 -7.92 4.44 14.05
N GLN A 87 -7.39 3.22 13.94
CA GLN A 87 -6.23 2.93 13.09
C GLN A 87 -6.58 3.13 11.61
N ALA A 88 -7.77 2.70 11.19
CA ALA A 88 -8.29 2.95 9.84
C ALA A 88 -8.45 4.44 9.54
N THR A 89 -8.95 5.23 10.49
CA THR A 89 -9.08 6.69 10.33
C THR A 89 -7.70 7.35 10.17
N GLN A 90 -6.71 6.92 10.95
CA GLN A 90 -5.33 7.41 10.84
C GLN A 90 -4.69 7.03 9.49
N ALA A 91 -4.85 5.78 9.07
CA ALA A 91 -4.36 5.29 7.79
C ALA A 91 -5.04 5.99 6.60
N GLN A 92 -6.35 6.24 6.68
CA GLN A 92 -7.09 7.00 5.67
C GLN A 92 -6.60 8.45 5.61
N HIS A 93 -6.35 9.10 6.75
CA HIS A 93 -5.79 10.45 6.77
C HIS A 93 -4.40 10.48 6.11
N LEU A 94 -3.55 9.49 6.38
CA LEU A 94 -2.25 9.34 5.72
C LEU A 94 -2.42 9.14 4.20
N TRP A 95 -3.35 8.29 3.77
CA TRP A 95 -3.70 8.07 2.37
C TRP A 95 -4.10 9.36 1.65
N GLU A 96 -4.98 10.15 2.27
CA GLU A 96 -5.48 11.41 1.70
C GLU A 96 -4.43 12.52 1.67
N GLN A 97 -3.65 12.69 2.74
CA GLN A 97 -2.73 13.83 2.87
C GLN A 97 -1.38 13.57 2.19
N ARG A 98 -0.83 12.35 2.31
CA ARG A 98 0.51 12.02 1.79
C ARG A 98 0.43 11.44 0.39
N PHE A 99 -0.45 10.47 0.16
CA PHE A 99 -0.39 9.66 -1.07
C PHE A 99 -1.24 10.22 -2.21
N LYS A 100 -2.41 10.81 -1.92
CA LYS A 100 -3.25 11.44 -2.96
C LYS A 100 -2.49 12.47 -3.82
N PRO A 101 -1.70 13.41 -3.25
CA PRO A 101 -0.95 14.36 -4.05
C PRO A 101 0.17 13.68 -4.86
N LEU A 102 0.85 12.70 -4.28
CA LEU A 102 1.93 11.96 -4.97
C LEU A 102 1.42 11.22 -6.21
N LEU A 103 0.24 10.59 -6.11
CA LEU A 103 -0.42 9.91 -7.22
C LEU A 103 -0.75 10.87 -8.38
N ALA A 104 -1.16 12.08 -8.06
CA ALA A 104 -1.51 13.12 -9.03
C ALA A 104 -0.30 13.92 -9.57
N SER A 105 0.87 13.79 -8.96
CA SER A 105 2.05 14.59 -9.31
C SER A 105 2.69 14.18 -10.64
N ASN A 106 3.26 15.15 -11.36
CA ASN A 106 4.07 14.93 -12.56
C ASN A 106 3.41 14.06 -13.65
N THR A 107 2.10 14.20 -13.85
CA THR A 107 1.35 13.41 -14.83
C THR A 107 1.36 14.05 -16.21
N GLU A 108 1.41 13.23 -17.27
CA GLU A 108 1.38 13.72 -18.65
C GLU A 108 -0.06 13.97 -19.10
N ALA A 109 -0.36 15.18 -19.57
CA ALA A 109 -1.73 15.56 -19.96
C ALA A 109 -2.35 14.67 -21.05
N LYS A 110 -1.55 14.07 -21.93
CA LYS A 110 -2.04 13.19 -23.00
C LYS A 110 -2.36 11.76 -22.54
N ASN A 111 -1.81 11.33 -21.41
CA ASN A 111 -1.94 9.96 -20.94
C ASN A 111 -1.97 9.88 -19.40
N ARG A 112 -2.75 10.78 -18.80
CA ARG A 112 -2.70 11.06 -17.38
C ARG A 112 -3.00 9.84 -16.51
N ILE A 113 -4.00 9.04 -16.88
CA ILE A 113 -4.36 7.81 -16.18
C ILE A 113 -3.20 6.81 -16.17
N GLN A 114 -2.47 6.66 -17.27
CA GLN A 114 -1.29 5.78 -17.29
C GLN A 114 -0.14 6.35 -16.45
N SER A 115 0.08 7.67 -16.46
CA SER A 115 1.04 8.29 -15.54
C SER A 115 0.68 8.04 -14.07
N ILE A 116 -0.60 8.11 -13.73
CA ILE A 116 -1.09 7.84 -12.36
C ILE A 116 -0.86 6.37 -11.98
N ILE A 117 -1.14 5.42 -12.88
CA ILE A 117 -0.84 3.99 -12.66
C ILE A 117 0.66 3.78 -12.44
N GLN A 118 1.52 4.45 -13.22
CA GLN A 118 2.96 4.37 -13.04
C GLN A 118 3.41 4.94 -11.69
N ASN A 119 2.88 6.11 -11.29
CA ASN A 119 3.12 6.68 -9.97
C ASN A 119 2.70 5.71 -8.87
N CYS A 120 1.54 5.06 -9.03
CA CYS A 120 1.04 4.06 -8.09
C CYS A 120 2.03 2.89 -7.93
N ASN A 121 2.55 2.35 -9.03
CA ASN A 121 3.55 1.27 -9.00
C ASN A 121 4.86 1.67 -8.31
N ASN A 122 5.33 2.90 -8.55
CA ASN A 122 6.52 3.43 -7.90
C ASN A 122 6.31 3.57 -6.39
N ILE A 123 5.22 4.25 -5.98
CA ILE A 123 4.85 4.44 -4.58
C ILE A 123 4.68 3.09 -3.88
N LYS A 124 4.01 2.12 -4.52
CA LYS A 124 3.82 0.77 -3.97
C LYS A 124 5.14 0.07 -3.70
N THR A 125 6.13 0.25 -4.56
CA THR A 125 7.49 -0.29 -4.36
C THR A 125 8.16 0.38 -3.15
N GLU A 126 8.07 1.70 -3.04
CA GLU A 126 8.60 2.46 -1.90
C GLU A 126 7.94 2.05 -0.58
N VAL A 127 6.61 1.98 -0.54
CA VAL A 127 5.84 1.59 0.66
C VAL A 127 6.19 0.17 1.10
N ARG A 128 6.38 -0.77 0.16
CA ARG A 128 6.83 -2.13 0.48
C ARG A 128 8.19 -2.17 1.17
N GLN A 129 9.09 -1.27 0.77
CA GLN A 129 10.44 -1.15 1.32
C GLN A 129 10.49 -0.34 2.63
N GLU A 130 9.50 0.52 2.91
CA GLU A 130 9.44 1.30 4.15
C GLU A 130 9.29 0.36 5.36
N GLU A 131 10.21 0.43 6.32
CA GLU A 131 10.11 -0.32 7.58
C GLU A 131 9.02 0.29 8.48
N PRO A 132 8.08 -0.52 9.00
CA PRO A 132 7.06 -0.04 9.93
C PRO A 132 7.67 0.50 11.23
N SER A 133 7.13 1.59 11.76
CA SER A 133 7.63 2.21 13.01
C SER A 133 7.35 1.38 14.26
N ASP A 134 6.35 0.51 14.18
CA ASP A 134 5.95 -0.48 15.17
C ASP A 134 6.50 -1.88 14.85
N ALA A 135 7.30 -2.03 13.79
CA ALA A 135 8.08 -3.24 13.60
C ALA A 135 8.91 -3.44 14.85
N LEU A 136 8.86 -4.65 15.41
CA LEU A 136 9.78 -5.06 16.44
C LEU A 136 11.17 -4.78 15.88
N GLN A 137 11.83 -3.73 16.37
CA GLN A 137 13.27 -3.61 16.23
C GLN A 137 13.75 -4.99 16.63
N HIS A 138 14.32 -5.73 15.69
CA HIS A 138 15.26 -6.75 16.07
C HIS A 138 16.34 -5.94 16.75
N SER A 139 16.16 -5.73 18.05
CA SER A 139 17.27 -5.45 18.93
C SER A 139 18.22 -6.56 18.52
N SER A 140 19.29 -6.19 17.84
CA SER A 140 20.60 -6.75 18.08
C SER A 140 20.69 -6.77 19.59
N GLN A 141 20.17 -7.84 20.18
CA GLN A 141 20.09 -8.05 21.60
C GLN A 141 21.53 -8.42 21.87
N ASP A 142 22.33 -7.37 21.98
CA ASP A 142 23.69 -7.37 22.43
C ASP A 142 23.64 -8.20 23.70
N ASN A 143 24.08 -9.44 23.57
CA ASN A 143 23.69 -10.54 24.42
C ASN A 143 24.41 -10.32 25.76
N ARG A 144 23.80 -9.52 26.64
CA ARG A 144 24.43 -9.02 27.86
C ARG A 144 24.48 -10.07 28.98
N TYR A 145 24.34 -11.36 28.62
CA TYR A 145 24.52 -12.51 29.50
C TYR A 145 25.25 -13.65 28.77
N THR A 146 26.56 -13.47 28.56
CA THR A 146 27.51 -14.51 28.14
C THR A 146 27.77 -15.54 29.23
N PHE A 147 26.80 -16.38 29.58
CA PHE A 147 27.06 -17.54 30.45
C PHE A 147 26.41 -18.87 30.03
N PHE A 148 25.57 -18.90 28.99
CA PHE A 148 25.03 -20.17 28.47
C PHE A 148 25.07 -20.21 26.94
N THR A 149 26.28 -20.20 26.37
CA THR A 149 26.50 -20.51 24.95
C THR A 149 27.37 -21.75 24.81
N ALA A 150 26.93 -22.84 25.41
CA ALA A 150 27.45 -24.17 25.17
C ALA A 150 26.26 -25.07 24.83
N LEU A 151 25.71 -24.93 23.61
CA LEU A 151 24.85 -25.95 22.97
C LEU A 151 24.42 -25.61 21.53
N ALA A 152 24.67 -24.40 21.02
CA ALA A 152 24.36 -24.04 19.63
C ALA A 152 25.48 -24.35 18.61
N ALA A 153 26.47 -25.18 18.98
CA ALA A 153 27.53 -25.66 18.08
C ALA A 153 27.17 -27.00 17.41
N LEU A 154 25.89 -27.29 17.19
CA LEU A 154 25.44 -28.38 16.32
C LEU A 154 25.05 -27.83 14.96
N GLY A 155 26.00 -27.10 14.35
CA GLY A 155 26.00 -26.80 12.93
C GLY A 155 26.62 -27.96 12.16
N VAL A 156 25.81 -28.60 11.32
CA VAL A 156 26.16 -29.05 9.96
C VAL A 156 27.53 -29.72 9.77
N ALA A 157 27.54 -31.05 9.62
CA ALA A 157 28.49 -31.74 8.75
C ALA A 157 27.86 -33.00 8.16
N THR A 158 27.45 -32.92 6.90
CA THR A 158 27.04 -34.03 6.05
C THR A 158 28.23 -34.88 5.59
N ALA A 159 28.00 -36.20 5.56
CA ALA A 159 28.52 -37.22 4.65
C ALA A 159 30.05 -37.42 4.48
N VAL A 160 30.50 -38.68 4.61
CA VAL A 160 31.07 -39.55 3.55
C VAL A 160 31.75 -40.73 4.24
N GLY A 161 31.42 -41.96 3.83
CA GLY A 161 32.00 -43.19 4.36
C GLY A 161 33.41 -43.46 3.83
N ALA A 162 34.19 -44.18 4.62
CA ALA A 162 35.20 -45.14 4.17
C ALA A 162 35.58 -46.04 5.34
N ALA A 163 35.68 -47.33 5.05
CA ALA A 163 35.99 -48.41 5.96
C ALA A 163 37.47 -48.41 6.42
N ILE A 164 37.72 -49.22 7.46
CA ILE A 164 38.86 -50.17 7.65
C ILE A 164 39.52 -50.06 9.05
N VAL A 165 39.17 -51.04 9.90
CA VAL A 165 40.02 -51.97 10.68
C VAL A 165 41.46 -51.52 11.07
N PHE A 166 41.81 -51.52 12.37
CA PHE A 166 42.61 -52.57 13.03
C PHE A 166 42.94 -52.28 14.51
N LYS A 167 42.91 -53.37 15.28
CA LYS A 167 43.37 -53.57 16.66
C LYS A 167 44.92 -53.59 16.71
N PRO A 168 45.59 -53.48 17.88
CA PRO A 168 45.63 -54.57 18.87
C PRO A 168 45.12 -54.20 20.27
#